data_AF-A0AAD6XKX1-F1
#
_entry.id   AF-A0AAD6XKX1-F1
#
_cell.length_a   1.000
_cell.length_b   1.000
_cell.length_c   1.000
_cell.angle_alpha   90.00
_cell.angle_beta   90.00
_cell.angle_gamma   90.00
#
_symmetry.space_group_name_H-M   'P 1'
#
loop_
_entity.id
_entity.type
_entity.pdbx_description
1 polymer ?
#
loop_
_entity_poly.entity_id
_entity_poly.type
_entity_poly.pdbx_seq_one_letter_code
_entity_poly.pdbx_strand_id
1 'polypeptide(L)'
;MSYYGYNTGPSRAAPAQIRPVCHGLDDTGDCIARATTRGFCPTHQEQAVWLNITHISSEERRAHAEGRRCCGVTKKNALCRNNPGGNYQFCWLHGRQRGPSNVAPRPFFGVDSPERAIIRARMRELERLAAESGRRERAARDRWAQEEQQRREEARARAERDAEEHRRQREEEQRQQEERWHAPPPDPRSEWYEYQRSHQRQRRRNTRASGGHSHEEQRRQRDDRHEQQHSAQERARAEQEEQAARAAQDLQRGPILERYLIACATFDATQFSARNPNSFANIPWPVFARADGTVRVGDVTPANICFFFDANKMRRYKTPRERDVIVKRVAWRFHPDRFSVSRAVVATIGDLIGDAVERRAVVDAAEVVIKTVNGMRST
;
A
#
# COMPACT_ATOMS: atom_id res chain seq x y z
N MET A 1 -48.22 0.97 52.93
CA MET A 1 -49.63 0.53 53.03
C MET A 1 -50.52 1.70 52.64
N SER A 2 -51.04 1.70 51.40
CA SER A 2 -52.09 2.60 50.95
C SER A 2 -52.75 2.07 49.67
N TYR A 3 -54.07 1.86 49.79
CA TYR A 3 -55.17 2.02 48.83
C TYR A 3 -55.31 1.18 47.55
N TYR A 4 -56.40 0.40 47.58
CA TYR A 4 -57.16 -0.20 46.48
C TYR A 4 -57.88 0.85 45.61
N GLY A 5 -58.22 0.46 44.36
CA GLY A 5 -59.26 1.12 43.56
C GLY A 5 -59.42 0.57 42.13
N TYR A 6 -60.19 -0.50 41.96
CA TYR A 6 -60.76 -0.95 40.68
C TYR A 6 -62.03 -0.14 40.37
N ASN A 7 -62.21 0.31 39.12
CA ASN A 7 -63.47 0.16 38.35
C ASN A 7 -63.43 0.94 37.02
N THR A 8 -63.76 0.26 35.91
CA THR A 8 -64.86 0.64 35.00
C THR A 8 -65.00 -0.42 33.89
N GLY A 9 -66.15 -1.11 33.85
CA GLY A 9 -66.71 -1.70 32.62
C GLY A 9 -67.54 -0.65 31.86
N PRO A 10 -68.49 -0.99 30.95
CA PRO A 10 -68.70 -2.22 30.19
C PRO A 10 -68.64 -1.99 28.66
N SER A 11 -68.57 -3.10 27.92
CA SER A 11 -68.74 -3.21 26.47
C SER A 11 -70.03 -2.56 25.94
N ARG A 12 -69.91 -1.65 24.98
CA ARG A 12 -70.99 -1.26 24.05
C ARG A 12 -70.51 -1.51 22.63
N ALA A 13 -71.12 -2.49 21.97
CA ALA A 13 -71.00 -2.71 20.54
C ALA A 13 -71.52 -1.49 19.77
N ALA A 14 -70.66 -0.85 19.00
CA ALA A 14 -71.05 0.19 18.04
C ALA A 14 -71.51 -0.46 16.72
N PRO A 15 -72.49 0.13 16.01
CA PRO A 15 -73.00 -0.41 14.76
C PRO A 15 -71.92 -0.43 13.68
N ALA A 16 -71.95 -1.46 12.83
CA ALA A 16 -71.02 -1.65 11.72
C ALA A 16 -71.02 -0.42 10.79
N GLN A 17 -70.01 0.44 10.94
CA GLN A 17 -69.68 1.44 9.93
C GLN A 17 -69.27 0.70 8.66
N ILE A 18 -70.06 0.84 7.60
CA ILE A 18 -69.66 0.48 6.24
C ILE A 18 -68.39 1.30 5.96
N ARG A 19 -67.24 0.63 5.94
CA ARG A 19 -65.97 1.27 5.59
C ARG A 19 -66.03 1.65 4.11
N PRO A 20 -65.65 2.88 3.73
CA PRO A 20 -65.60 3.26 2.32
C PRO A 20 -64.64 2.34 1.57
N VAL A 21 -65.10 1.80 0.44
CA VAL A 21 -64.31 0.96 -0.46
C VAL A 21 -63.28 1.85 -1.16
N CYS A 22 -62.01 1.45 -1.16
CA CYS A 22 -60.95 2.18 -1.86
C CYS A 22 -61.14 2.03 -3.37
N HIS A 23 -61.14 3.14 -4.12
CA HIS A 23 -61.32 3.16 -5.57
C HIS A 23 -60.01 3.10 -6.38
N GLY A 24 -58.86 2.92 -5.71
CA GLY A 24 -57.55 2.79 -6.35
C GLY A 24 -56.74 4.09 -6.37
N LEU A 25 -55.70 4.08 -7.22
CA LEU A 25 -54.86 5.25 -7.52
C LEU A 25 -55.50 6.03 -8.67
N ASP A 26 -55.38 7.35 -8.64
CA ASP A 26 -55.73 8.18 -9.78
C ASP A 26 -54.65 8.14 -10.87
N ASP A 27 -54.93 8.86 -11.95
CA ASP A 27 -54.14 8.99 -13.17
C ASP A 27 -52.73 9.59 -12.88
N THR A 28 -52.53 10.18 -11.70
CA THR A 28 -51.24 10.72 -11.24
C THR A 28 -50.44 9.74 -10.37
N GLY A 29 -51.09 8.66 -9.91
CA GLY A 29 -50.53 7.63 -9.06
C GLY A 29 -50.77 7.86 -7.56
N ASP A 30 -51.63 8.82 -7.20
CA ASP A 30 -51.97 9.13 -5.81
C ASP A 30 -53.24 8.41 -5.36
N CYS A 31 -53.30 8.01 -4.07
CA CYS A 31 -54.44 7.28 -3.52
C CYS A 31 -55.65 8.22 -3.33
N ILE A 32 -56.76 7.93 -4.03
CA ILE A 32 -57.94 8.80 -4.18
C ILE A 32 -58.64 9.15 -2.84
N ALA A 33 -58.47 8.34 -1.79
CA ALA A 33 -59.00 8.62 -0.46
C ALA A 33 -57.94 9.22 0.48
N ARG A 34 -57.61 10.50 0.28
CA ARG A 34 -56.88 11.39 1.21
C ARG A 34 -55.68 10.77 1.94
N ALA A 35 -54.50 10.95 1.36
CA ALA A 35 -53.23 10.89 2.08
C ALA A 35 -53.27 11.81 3.30
N THR A 36 -53.22 11.21 4.51
CA THR A 36 -52.69 11.94 5.66
C THR A 36 -51.22 12.26 5.39
N THR A 37 -50.63 13.21 6.12
CA THR A 37 -49.25 13.74 5.97
C THR A 37 -48.11 12.70 6.02
N ARG A 38 -48.42 11.40 6.08
CA ARG A 38 -47.50 10.27 6.03
C ARG A 38 -47.80 9.23 4.94
N GLY A 39 -48.80 9.44 4.08
CA GLY A 39 -49.00 8.63 2.87
C GLY A 39 -49.38 7.17 3.09
N PHE A 40 -50.15 6.83 4.14
CA PHE A 40 -50.59 5.45 4.40
C PHE A 40 -52.10 5.27 4.20
N CYS A 41 -52.47 4.25 3.41
CA CYS A 41 -53.84 3.75 3.26
C CYS A 41 -53.96 2.39 3.97
N PRO A 42 -54.66 2.28 5.12
CA PRO A 42 -54.72 1.07 5.93
C PRO A 42 -55.66 -0.03 5.37
N THR A 43 -56.35 0.20 4.26
CA THR A 43 -57.28 -0.76 3.64
C THR A 43 -56.62 -1.76 2.68
N HIS A 44 -55.31 -1.63 2.40
CA HIS A 44 -54.55 -2.70 1.76
C HIS A 44 -54.09 -3.73 2.80
N GLN A 45 -55.04 -4.59 3.20
CA GLN A 45 -54.86 -5.60 4.24
C GLN A 45 -53.81 -6.68 3.91
N GLU A 46 -53.23 -6.65 2.71
CA GLU A 46 -52.20 -7.60 2.24
C GLU A 46 -50.81 -6.98 2.02
N GLN A 47 -50.63 -5.67 2.24
CA GLN A 47 -49.31 -5.04 2.14
C GLN A 47 -48.70 -4.82 3.52
N ALA A 48 -48.17 -5.91 4.09
CA ALA A 48 -47.36 -5.82 5.30
C ALA A 48 -46.04 -5.06 5.01
N VAL A 49 -46.02 -3.80 5.44
CA VAL A 49 -44.86 -2.99 5.86
C VAL A 49 -43.63 -3.03 4.94
N TRP A 50 -43.47 -2.00 4.12
CA TRP A 50 -42.19 -1.66 3.50
C TRP A 50 -41.28 -1.01 4.55
N LEU A 51 -40.49 -1.81 5.27
CA LEU A 51 -39.41 -1.26 6.10
C LEU A 51 -38.17 -1.07 5.20
N ASN A 52 -37.72 0.18 5.10
CA ASN A 52 -36.67 0.75 4.22
C ASN A 52 -37.08 1.15 2.79
N ILE A 53 -38.01 2.11 2.71
CA ILE A 53 -38.35 2.85 1.48
C ILE A 53 -37.21 3.78 0.99
N THR A 54 -36.20 4.07 1.81
CA THR A 54 -35.14 5.05 1.51
C THR A 54 -34.18 4.63 0.40
N HIS A 55 -34.17 3.36 -0.02
CA HIS A 55 -33.23 2.84 -1.02
C HIS A 55 -33.88 2.45 -2.36
N ILE A 56 -35.19 2.64 -2.52
CA ILE A 56 -35.91 2.29 -3.75
C ILE A 56 -36.40 3.57 -4.40
N SER A 57 -36.11 3.73 -5.69
CA SER A 57 -36.52 4.92 -6.45
C SER A 57 -38.04 4.97 -6.63
N SER A 58 -38.60 6.17 -6.84
CA SER A 58 -40.04 6.33 -7.13
C SER A 58 -40.45 5.63 -8.42
N GLU A 59 -39.52 5.52 -9.38
CA GLU A 59 -39.72 4.85 -10.66
C GLU A 59 -39.82 3.33 -10.51
N GLU A 60 -38.96 2.72 -9.69
CA GLU A 60 -39.07 1.30 -9.34
C GLU A 60 -40.36 0.99 -8.57
N ARG A 61 -40.80 1.89 -7.69
CA ARG A 61 -42.11 1.75 -7.01
C ARG A 61 -43.27 1.76 -8.00
N ARG A 62 -43.24 2.68 -8.98
CA ARG A 62 -44.28 2.82 -10.00
C ARG A 62 -44.33 1.61 -10.93
N ALA A 63 -43.18 1.20 -11.48
CA ALA A 63 -43.07 0.00 -12.32
C ALA A 63 -43.53 -1.28 -11.60
N HIS A 64 -43.32 -1.34 -10.28
CA HIS A 64 -43.78 -2.45 -9.45
C HIS A 64 -45.30 -2.48 -9.25
N ALA A 65 -45.89 -1.33 -8.94
CA ALA A 65 -47.34 -1.17 -8.78
C ALA A 65 -48.09 -1.48 -10.09
N GLU A 66 -47.55 -1.04 -11.22
CA GLU A 66 -48.09 -1.30 -12.56
C GLU A 66 -47.97 -2.79 -12.97
N GLY A 67 -46.97 -3.50 -12.43
CA GLY A 67 -46.65 -4.88 -12.81
C GLY A 67 -47.39 -6.01 -12.08
N ARG A 68 -48.21 -5.73 -11.05
CA ARG A 68 -48.90 -6.74 -10.19
C ARG A 68 -47.99 -7.87 -9.64
N ARG A 69 -46.68 -7.64 -9.50
CA ARG A 69 -45.75 -8.63 -8.91
C ARG A 69 -45.39 -8.16 -7.52
N CYS A 70 -45.32 -9.06 -6.54
CA CYS A 70 -44.84 -8.76 -5.18
C CYS A 70 -43.37 -9.15 -5.06
N CYS A 71 -42.50 -8.22 -4.67
CA CYS A 71 -41.09 -8.51 -4.34
C CYS A 71 -41.00 -8.80 -2.85
N GLY A 72 -41.46 -9.96 -2.40
CA GLY A 72 -41.37 -10.34 -1.00
C GLY A 72 -39.91 -10.42 -0.54
N VAL A 73 -39.45 -9.43 0.23
CA VAL A 73 -38.22 -9.55 1.04
C VAL A 73 -38.64 -9.47 2.50
N THR A 74 -38.66 -10.61 3.18
CA THR A 74 -38.98 -10.66 4.61
C THR A 74 -37.71 -10.76 5.44
N LYS A 75 -37.56 -9.90 6.46
CA LYS A 75 -36.72 -10.19 7.62
C LYS A 75 -37.63 -10.53 8.80
N LYS A 76 -37.50 -11.75 9.31
CA LYS A 76 -38.00 -12.27 10.60
C LYS A 76 -39.26 -11.60 11.16
N ASN A 77 -40.43 -12.10 10.76
CA ASN A 77 -41.34 -12.88 11.62
C ASN A 77 -42.72 -12.95 10.96
N ALA A 78 -42.92 -14.09 10.30
CA ALA A 78 -44.17 -14.69 9.83
C ALA A 78 -44.99 -13.96 8.75
N LEU A 79 -45.03 -14.56 7.56
CA LEU A 79 -46.24 -14.82 6.75
C LEU A 79 -45.96 -15.98 5.76
N CYS A 80 -45.59 -17.15 6.28
CA CYS A 80 -45.76 -18.43 5.58
C CYS A 80 -45.76 -19.56 6.60
N ARG A 81 -46.90 -20.22 6.81
CA ARG A 81 -47.07 -21.31 7.79
C ARG A 81 -46.40 -22.64 7.39
N ASN A 82 -45.86 -22.75 6.17
CA ASN A 82 -45.41 -24.03 5.59
C ASN A 82 -43.89 -24.17 5.36
N ASN A 83 -43.04 -23.42 6.06
CA ASN A 83 -41.58 -23.58 5.93
C ASN A 83 -40.93 -23.96 7.27
N PRO A 84 -40.59 -25.25 7.51
CA PRO A 84 -40.01 -25.71 8.77
C PRO A 84 -38.49 -25.56 8.88
N GLY A 85 -37.78 -24.91 7.95
CA GLY A 85 -36.35 -24.63 8.16
C GLY A 85 -35.57 -24.27 6.91
N GLY A 86 -35.25 -22.99 6.74
CA GLY A 86 -34.32 -22.54 5.72
C GLY A 86 -34.36 -21.03 5.52
N ASN A 87 -33.22 -20.37 5.73
CA ASN A 87 -33.06 -18.95 5.43
C ASN A 87 -33.03 -18.78 3.90
N TYR A 88 -34.08 -18.14 3.36
CA TYR A 88 -34.24 -17.72 1.96
C TYR A 88 -34.63 -18.81 0.95
N GLN A 89 -35.93 -19.10 0.84
CA GLN A 89 -36.54 -19.55 -0.42
C GLN A 89 -37.93 -18.90 -0.56
N PHE A 90 -38.20 -18.36 -1.76
CA PHE A 90 -39.47 -17.74 -2.12
C PHE A 90 -40.59 -18.79 -2.16
N CYS A 91 -41.80 -18.38 -1.77
CA CYS A 91 -42.97 -19.24 -1.75
C CYS A 91 -43.43 -19.57 -3.18
N TRP A 92 -43.25 -20.80 -3.62
CA TRP A 92 -43.63 -21.35 -4.93
C TRP A 92 -45.15 -21.49 -5.16
N LEU A 93 -46.00 -21.10 -4.21
CA LEU A 93 -47.45 -21.35 -4.25
C LEU A 93 -48.27 -20.38 -5.13
N HIS A 94 -47.62 -19.46 -5.86
CA HIS A 94 -48.26 -18.69 -6.92
C HIS A 94 -47.88 -19.29 -8.29
N GLY A 95 -48.56 -20.39 -8.63
CA GLY A 95 -48.22 -21.35 -9.69
C GLY A 95 -48.29 -20.88 -11.14
N ARG A 96 -47.76 -19.70 -11.49
CA ARG A 96 -47.53 -19.28 -12.90
C ARG A 96 -46.21 -18.57 -13.14
N GLN A 97 -45.24 -18.70 -12.24
CA GLN A 97 -43.89 -18.14 -12.47
C GLN A 97 -42.93 -19.28 -12.75
N ARG A 98 -42.34 -19.30 -13.96
CA ARG A 98 -41.13 -20.09 -14.21
C ARG A 98 -40.05 -19.51 -13.31
N GLY A 99 -39.45 -20.35 -12.46
CA GLY A 99 -38.33 -19.92 -11.61
C GLY A 99 -37.23 -19.29 -12.46
N PRO A 100 -36.49 -18.29 -11.92
CA PRO A 100 -35.33 -17.78 -12.62
C PRO A 100 -34.41 -18.96 -12.92
N SER A 101 -34.17 -19.22 -14.20
CA SER A 101 -33.22 -20.25 -14.60
C SER A 101 -31.88 -19.85 -13.99
N ASN A 102 -31.29 -20.73 -13.17
CA ASN A 102 -29.94 -20.52 -12.61
C ASN A 102 -28.86 -20.47 -13.71
N VAL A 103 -29.23 -20.69 -14.97
CA VAL A 103 -28.45 -20.26 -16.12
C VAL A 103 -28.70 -18.77 -16.25
N ALA A 104 -27.82 -17.96 -15.65
CA ALA A 104 -27.70 -16.56 -16.04
C ALA A 104 -27.75 -16.51 -17.58
N PRO A 105 -28.56 -15.64 -18.21
CA PRO A 105 -28.49 -15.49 -19.65
C PRO A 105 -27.02 -15.26 -19.96
N ARG A 106 -26.36 -16.22 -20.62
CA ARG A 106 -25.04 -15.99 -21.18
C ARG A 106 -25.23 -14.69 -21.94
N PRO A 107 -24.53 -13.60 -21.57
CA PRO A 107 -24.68 -12.37 -22.30
C PRO A 107 -24.50 -12.77 -23.75
N PHE A 108 -25.45 -12.39 -24.60
CA PHE A 108 -25.41 -12.69 -26.02
C PHE A 108 -24.20 -11.90 -26.56
N PHE A 109 -22.99 -12.43 -26.35
CA PHE A 109 -21.70 -11.87 -26.70
C PHE A 109 -21.41 -12.11 -28.18
N GLY A 110 -22.46 -12.10 -28.99
CA GLY A 110 -22.43 -12.42 -30.41
C GLY A 110 -22.54 -11.19 -31.28
N VAL A 111 -21.88 -10.08 -30.95
CA VAL A 111 -21.50 -9.06 -31.94
C VAL A 111 -20.29 -8.30 -31.41
N ASP A 112 -19.26 -8.15 -32.25
CA ASP A 112 -18.12 -7.26 -32.02
C ASP A 112 -18.60 -5.81 -31.86
N SER A 113 -18.87 -5.37 -30.63
CA SER A 113 -19.12 -3.94 -30.42
C SER A 113 -17.84 -3.14 -30.70
N PRO A 114 -17.94 -1.94 -31.31
CA PRO A 114 -16.80 -1.05 -31.54
C PRO A 114 -15.96 -0.80 -30.28
N GLU A 115 -16.60 -0.78 -29.11
CA GLU A 115 -15.96 -0.62 -27.81
C GLU A 115 -15.01 -1.77 -27.47
N ARG A 116 -15.36 -3.01 -27.82
CA ARG A 116 -14.48 -4.19 -27.65
C ARG A 116 -13.28 -4.15 -28.57
N ALA A 117 -13.41 -3.57 -29.76
CA ALA A 117 -12.27 -3.37 -30.65
C ALA A 117 -11.28 -2.35 -30.06
N ILE A 118 -11.79 -1.24 -29.50
CA ILE A 118 -10.98 -0.21 -28.83
C ILE A 118 -10.26 -0.80 -27.61
N ILE A 119 -10.96 -1.56 -26.75
CA ILE A 119 -10.35 -2.18 -25.56
C ILE A 119 -9.26 -3.18 -25.98
N ARG A 120 -9.51 -4.04 -26.99
CA ARG A 120 -8.52 -4.98 -27.51
C ARG A 120 -7.29 -4.28 -28.09
N ALA A 121 -7.48 -3.19 -28.84
CA ALA A 121 -6.38 -2.39 -29.37
C ALA A 121 -5.53 -1.77 -28.25
N ARG A 122 -6.18 -1.22 -27.20
CA ARG A 122 -5.48 -0.66 -26.04
C ARG A 122 -4.70 -1.72 -25.26
N MET A 123 -5.28 -2.91 -25.07
CA MET A 123 -4.58 -4.03 -24.42
C MET A 123 -3.33 -4.46 -25.19
N ARG A 124 -3.40 -4.58 -26.52
CA ARG A 124 -2.24 -4.90 -27.37
C ARG A 124 -1.15 -3.83 -27.27
N GLU A 125 -1.53 -2.56 -27.20
CA GLU A 125 -0.56 -1.46 -27.05
C GLU A 125 0.13 -1.50 -25.68
N LEU A 126 -0.61 -1.78 -24.60
CA LEU A 126 -0.04 -1.98 -23.27
C LEU A 126 0.92 -3.18 -23.23
N GLU A 127 0.58 -4.30 -23.89
CA GLU A 127 1.47 -5.45 -24.03
C GLU A 127 2.74 -5.10 -24.81
N ARG A 128 2.64 -4.29 -25.88
CA ARG A 128 3.78 -3.81 -26.66
C ARG A 128 4.72 -2.95 -25.82
N LEU A 129 4.18 -2.01 -25.05
CA LEU A 129 4.94 -1.15 -24.14
C LEU A 129 5.60 -1.94 -23.01
N ALA A 130 4.89 -2.90 -22.42
CA ALA A 130 5.44 -3.80 -21.40
C ALA A 130 6.60 -4.65 -21.97
N ALA A 131 6.44 -5.18 -23.18
CA ALA A 131 7.50 -5.93 -23.86
C ALA A 131 8.72 -5.04 -24.19
N GLU A 132 8.50 -3.79 -24.60
CA GLU A 132 9.57 -2.83 -24.85
C GLU A 132 10.31 -2.43 -23.56
N SER A 133 9.59 -2.17 -22.48
CA SER A 133 10.15 -1.93 -21.15
C SER A 133 11.02 -3.10 -20.69
N GLY A 134 10.52 -4.33 -20.83
CA GLY A 134 11.28 -5.53 -20.50
C GLY A 134 12.54 -5.72 -21.37
N ARG A 135 12.52 -5.30 -22.65
CA ARG A 135 13.73 -5.30 -23.50
C ARG A 135 14.75 -4.26 -23.03
N ARG A 136 14.31 -3.06 -22.64
CA ARG A 136 15.19 -2.01 -22.12
C ARG A 136 15.84 -2.40 -20.81
N GLU A 137 15.09 -3.04 -19.91
CA GLU A 137 15.61 -3.52 -18.63
C GLU A 137 16.66 -4.63 -18.82
N ARG A 138 16.40 -5.60 -19.71
CA ARG A 138 17.40 -6.64 -20.06
C ARG A 138 18.66 -6.02 -20.67
N ALA A 139 18.52 -5.12 -21.63
CA ALA A 139 19.67 -4.43 -22.22
C ALA A 139 20.46 -3.59 -21.20
N ALA A 140 19.79 -3.00 -20.20
CA ALA A 140 20.47 -2.29 -19.11
C ALA A 140 21.24 -3.24 -18.19
N ARG A 141 20.67 -4.41 -17.85
CA ARG A 141 21.37 -5.46 -17.09
C ARG A 141 22.58 -5.99 -17.84
N ASP A 142 22.45 -6.23 -19.14
CA ASP A 142 23.54 -6.72 -19.98
C ASP A 142 24.68 -5.69 -20.07
N ARG A 143 24.36 -4.39 -20.24
CA ARG A 143 25.36 -3.31 -20.19
C ARG A 143 26.07 -3.25 -18.84
N TRP A 144 25.32 -3.31 -17.74
CA TRP A 144 25.91 -3.30 -16.40
C TRP A 144 26.82 -4.51 -16.16
N ALA A 145 26.42 -5.70 -16.64
CA ALA A 145 27.24 -6.91 -16.55
C ALA A 145 28.54 -6.80 -17.37
N GLN A 146 28.47 -6.19 -18.56
CA GLN A 146 29.65 -5.91 -19.38
C GLN A 146 30.60 -4.91 -18.72
N GLU A 147 30.08 -3.81 -18.18
CA GLU A 147 30.88 -2.82 -17.45
C GLU A 147 31.55 -3.43 -16.21
N GLU A 148 30.83 -4.29 -15.47
CA GLU A 148 31.37 -5.00 -14.31
C GLU A 148 32.47 -5.99 -14.69
N GLN A 149 32.28 -6.71 -15.81
CA GLN A 149 33.33 -7.57 -16.34
C GLN A 149 34.57 -6.77 -16.75
N GLN A 150 34.39 -5.64 -17.43
CA GLN A 150 35.48 -4.75 -17.81
C GLN A 150 36.23 -4.21 -16.59
N ARG A 151 35.51 -3.78 -15.54
CA ARG A 151 36.13 -3.34 -14.27
C ARG A 151 36.99 -4.44 -13.64
N ARG A 152 36.53 -5.70 -13.68
CA ARG A 152 37.29 -6.85 -13.16
C ARG A 152 38.53 -7.15 -13.99
N GLU A 153 38.43 -7.08 -15.30
CA GLU A 153 39.58 -7.27 -16.21
C GLU A 153 40.62 -6.17 -16.02
N GLU A 154 40.20 -4.90 -15.91
CA GLU A 154 41.10 -3.79 -15.62
C GLU A 154 41.76 -3.91 -14.25
N ALA A 155 41.03 -4.36 -13.22
CA ALA A 155 41.59 -4.59 -11.88
C ALA A 155 42.65 -5.70 -11.90
N ARG A 156 42.41 -6.80 -12.64
CA ARG A 156 43.40 -7.87 -12.83
C ARG A 156 44.64 -7.37 -13.56
N ALA A 157 44.46 -6.59 -14.64
CA ALA A 157 45.57 -6.01 -15.39
C ALA A 157 46.41 -5.03 -14.55
N ARG A 158 45.78 -4.26 -13.65
CA ARG A 158 46.51 -3.40 -12.69
C ARG A 158 47.32 -4.25 -11.72
N ALA A 159 46.70 -5.24 -11.08
CA ALA A 159 47.38 -6.14 -10.15
C ALA A 159 48.56 -6.88 -10.77
N GLU A 160 48.45 -7.28 -12.05
CA GLU A 160 49.54 -7.92 -12.79
C GLU A 160 50.71 -6.94 -13.07
N ARG A 161 50.43 -5.69 -13.43
CA ARG A 161 51.47 -4.65 -13.59
C ARG A 161 52.19 -4.37 -12.28
N ASP A 162 51.45 -4.23 -11.19
CA ASP A 162 52.02 -3.96 -9.86
C ASP A 162 52.89 -5.14 -9.40
N ALA A 163 52.44 -6.37 -9.65
CA ALA A 163 53.21 -7.58 -9.34
C ALA A 163 54.51 -7.69 -10.16
N GLU A 164 54.46 -7.32 -11.45
CA GLU A 164 55.63 -7.27 -12.33
C GLU A 164 56.63 -6.18 -11.90
N GLU A 165 56.14 -4.98 -11.55
CA GLU A 165 57.00 -3.91 -11.03
C GLU A 165 57.70 -4.33 -9.73
N HIS A 166 56.95 -4.95 -8.81
CA HIS A 166 57.53 -5.47 -7.56
C HIS A 166 58.56 -6.59 -7.82
N ARG A 167 58.36 -7.42 -8.85
CA ARG A 167 59.35 -8.44 -9.25
C ARG A 167 60.62 -7.78 -9.76
N ARG A 168 60.52 -6.78 -10.63
CA ARG A 168 61.68 -6.02 -11.14
C ARG A 168 62.44 -5.30 -10.04
N GLN A 169 61.73 -4.67 -9.11
CA GLN A 169 62.36 -4.01 -7.96
C GLN A 169 63.16 -5.02 -7.11
N ARG A 170 62.60 -6.21 -6.84
CA ARG A 170 63.32 -7.26 -6.10
C ARG A 170 64.56 -7.76 -6.84
N GLU A 171 64.47 -7.95 -8.16
CA GLU A 171 65.63 -8.35 -8.98
C GLU A 171 66.72 -7.27 -9.00
N GLU A 172 66.34 -5.99 -9.06
CA GLU A 172 67.27 -4.86 -9.02
C GLU A 172 67.94 -4.72 -7.65
N GLU A 173 67.18 -4.85 -6.55
CA GLU A 173 67.72 -4.88 -5.19
C GLU A 173 68.70 -6.04 -5.01
N GLN A 174 68.37 -7.23 -5.53
CA GLN A 174 69.25 -8.39 -5.47
C GLN A 174 70.55 -8.16 -6.26
N ARG A 175 70.48 -7.58 -7.47
CA ARG A 175 71.67 -7.18 -8.24
C ARG A 175 72.52 -6.17 -7.51
N GLN A 176 71.93 -5.13 -6.93
CA GLN A 176 72.66 -4.13 -6.15
C GLN A 176 73.32 -4.76 -4.93
N GLN A 177 72.68 -5.75 -4.30
CA GLN A 177 73.25 -6.48 -3.17
C GLN A 177 74.43 -7.35 -3.59
N GLU A 178 74.34 -8.04 -4.72
CA GLU A 178 75.44 -8.83 -5.30
C GLU A 178 76.62 -7.94 -5.73
N GLU A 179 76.37 -6.83 -6.42
CA GLU A 179 77.41 -5.85 -6.78
C GLU A 179 78.11 -5.30 -5.54
N ARG A 180 77.35 -5.02 -4.47
CA ARG A 180 77.91 -4.56 -3.20
C ARG A 180 78.76 -5.64 -2.52
N TRP A 181 78.42 -6.91 -2.68
CA TRP A 181 79.18 -8.03 -2.13
C TRP A 181 80.49 -8.28 -2.89
N HIS A 182 80.49 -8.05 -4.21
CA HIS A 182 81.64 -8.28 -5.09
C HIS A 182 82.54 -7.04 -5.29
N ALA A 183 82.16 -5.89 -4.74
CA ALA A 183 83.00 -4.70 -4.79
C ALA A 183 84.35 -4.96 -4.09
N PRO A 184 85.50 -4.70 -4.74
CA PRO A 184 86.79 -4.84 -4.09
C PRO A 184 86.86 -3.93 -2.86
N PRO A 185 87.51 -4.37 -1.77
CA PRO A 185 87.67 -3.55 -0.59
C PRO A 185 88.33 -2.22 -1.01
N PRO A 186 87.78 -1.07 -0.57
CA PRO A 186 88.27 0.23 -0.98
C PRO A 186 89.76 0.40 -0.63
N ASP A 187 90.50 1.09 -1.50
CA ASP A 187 91.92 1.41 -1.28
C ASP A 187 92.07 2.31 -0.04
N PRO A 188 92.81 1.89 1.00
CA PRO A 188 92.94 2.61 2.26
C PRO A 188 93.58 4.02 2.12
N ARG A 189 94.18 4.35 0.97
CA ARG A 189 94.67 5.73 0.69
C ARG A 189 93.61 6.67 0.12
N SER A 190 92.54 6.16 -0.51
CA SER A 190 91.40 6.95 -1.00
C SER A 190 90.42 7.29 0.12
N GLU A 191 90.29 6.40 1.11
CA GLU A 191 89.32 6.51 2.21
C GLU A 191 89.44 7.81 2.99
N TRP A 192 90.65 8.37 3.22
CA TRP A 192 90.78 9.59 4.02
C TRP A 192 90.24 10.84 3.29
N TYR A 193 90.49 10.97 1.98
CA TYR A 193 90.01 12.10 1.17
C TYR A 193 88.53 11.96 0.79
N GLU A 194 88.05 10.75 0.53
CA GLU A 194 86.64 10.46 0.31
C GLU A 194 85.83 10.55 1.60
N TYR A 195 86.38 10.15 2.75
CA TYR A 195 85.78 10.36 4.05
C TYR A 195 85.65 11.85 4.36
N GLN A 196 86.66 12.68 4.09
CA GLN A 196 86.54 14.13 4.29
C GLN A 196 85.49 14.78 3.37
N ARG A 197 85.47 14.42 2.07
CA ARG A 197 84.46 14.92 1.11
C ARG A 197 83.07 14.39 1.41
N SER A 198 82.92 13.12 1.77
CA SER A 198 81.65 12.50 2.13
C SER A 198 81.14 13.10 3.42
N HIS A 199 81.97 13.31 4.44
CA HIS A 199 81.59 13.94 5.71
C HIS A 199 81.16 15.41 5.51
N GLN A 200 81.76 16.14 4.57
CA GLN A 200 81.33 17.50 4.21
C GLN A 200 80.03 17.52 3.38
N ARG A 201 79.88 16.60 2.42
CA ARG A 201 78.63 16.41 1.65
C ARG A 201 77.50 15.89 2.53
N GLN A 202 77.80 15.06 3.51
CA GLN A 202 76.86 14.46 4.46
C GLN A 202 76.47 15.45 5.54
N ARG A 203 77.37 16.36 5.96
CA ARG A 203 76.97 17.54 6.73
C ARG A 203 76.00 18.42 5.95
N ARG A 204 76.28 18.76 4.69
CA ARG A 204 75.38 19.55 3.82
C ARG A 204 74.06 18.85 3.48
N ARG A 205 74.08 17.53 3.27
CA ARG A 205 72.88 16.70 3.08
C ARG A 205 72.09 16.58 4.37
N ASN A 206 72.71 16.34 5.53
CA ASN A 206 72.02 16.32 6.82
C ASN A 206 71.42 17.69 7.15
N THR A 207 72.08 18.82 6.84
CA THR A 207 71.46 20.14 7.08
C THR A 207 70.24 20.39 6.19
N ARG A 208 70.23 19.88 4.96
CA ARG A 208 69.08 19.99 4.03
C ARG A 208 67.98 18.93 4.30
N ALA A 209 68.37 17.72 4.68
CA ALA A 209 67.49 16.59 4.97
C ALA A 209 66.83 16.72 6.34
N SER A 210 67.52 17.24 7.36
CA SER A 210 66.91 17.51 8.68
C SER A 210 65.86 18.63 8.64
N GLY A 211 65.94 19.55 7.67
CA GLY A 211 64.88 20.54 7.42
C GLY A 211 63.70 20.00 6.59
N GLY A 212 63.97 19.12 5.61
CA GLY A 212 62.96 18.54 4.73
C GLY A 212 62.19 17.36 5.34
N HIS A 213 62.84 16.47 6.09
CA HIS A 213 62.21 15.30 6.69
C HIS A 213 61.13 15.67 7.72
N SER A 214 61.36 16.71 8.53
CA SER A 214 60.35 17.19 9.49
C SER A 214 59.07 17.66 8.79
N HIS A 215 59.20 18.33 7.64
CA HIS A 215 58.06 18.89 6.90
C HIS A 215 57.34 17.84 6.05
N GLU A 216 58.09 16.89 5.46
CA GLU A 216 57.56 15.73 4.74
C GLU A 216 56.80 14.79 5.69
N GLU A 217 57.35 14.55 6.87
CA GLU A 217 56.77 13.66 7.89
C GLU A 217 55.53 14.29 8.55
N GLN A 218 55.52 15.61 8.78
CA GLN A 218 54.29 16.33 9.14
C GLN A 218 53.21 16.24 8.06
N ARG A 219 53.60 16.24 6.78
CA ARG A 219 52.66 16.12 5.67
C ARG A 219 52.03 14.74 5.64
N ARG A 220 52.85 13.68 5.71
CA ARG A 220 52.39 12.29 5.81
C ARG A 220 51.48 12.07 7.02
N GLN A 221 51.85 12.58 8.20
CA GLN A 221 50.98 12.48 9.38
C GLN A 221 49.65 13.22 9.21
N ARG A 222 49.60 14.32 8.46
CA ARG A 222 48.34 15.02 8.16
C ARG A 222 47.49 14.24 7.18
N ASP A 223 48.09 13.71 6.12
CA ASP A 223 47.40 12.92 5.10
C ASP A 223 46.86 11.62 5.71
N ASP A 224 47.67 10.91 6.51
CA ASP A 224 47.25 9.71 7.25
C ASP A 224 46.09 10.00 8.21
N ARG A 225 46.12 11.12 8.94
CA ARG A 225 45.02 11.52 9.82
C ARG A 225 43.76 11.83 9.04
N HIS A 226 43.88 12.47 7.89
CA HIS A 226 42.74 12.81 7.03
C HIS A 226 42.11 11.54 6.44
N GLU A 227 42.94 10.59 5.99
CA GLU A 227 42.48 9.30 5.48
C GLU A 227 41.83 8.44 6.57
N GLN A 228 42.40 8.42 7.79
CA GLN A 228 41.78 7.76 8.94
C GLN A 228 40.44 8.39 9.31
N GLN A 229 40.32 9.71 9.29
CA GLN A 229 39.05 10.40 9.54
C GLN A 229 38.00 10.09 8.47
N HIS A 230 38.39 10.08 7.19
CA HIS A 230 37.49 9.74 6.09
C HIS A 230 37.01 8.29 6.20
N SER A 231 37.93 7.34 6.44
CA SER A 231 37.61 5.92 6.62
C SER A 231 36.73 5.68 7.84
N ALA A 232 36.93 6.41 8.95
CA ALA A 232 36.07 6.33 10.12
C ALA A 232 34.67 6.89 9.84
N GLN A 233 34.58 7.99 9.07
CA GLN A 233 33.30 8.58 8.69
C GLN A 233 32.52 7.68 7.73
N GLU A 234 33.18 7.05 6.77
CA GLU A 234 32.54 6.06 5.87
C GLU A 234 32.07 4.83 6.64
N ARG A 235 32.87 4.30 7.57
CA ARG A 235 32.45 3.20 8.44
C ARG A 235 31.23 3.58 9.28
N ALA A 236 31.22 4.77 9.88
CA ALA A 236 30.07 5.25 10.65
C ALA A 236 28.80 5.41 9.79
N ARG A 237 28.94 5.88 8.53
CA ARG A 237 27.81 5.94 7.59
C ARG A 237 27.30 4.55 7.21
N ALA A 238 28.22 3.63 6.90
CA ALA A 238 27.88 2.26 6.55
C ALA A 238 27.18 1.53 7.72
N GLU A 239 27.67 1.72 8.95
CA GLU A 239 27.04 1.18 10.16
C GLU A 239 25.65 1.78 10.40
N GLN A 240 25.47 3.08 10.18
CA GLN A 240 24.15 3.72 10.27
C GLN A 240 23.18 3.20 9.21
N GLU A 241 23.65 3.03 7.97
CA GLU A 241 22.84 2.50 6.88
C GLU A 241 22.47 1.03 7.12
N GLU A 242 23.39 0.22 7.62
CA GLU A 242 23.13 -1.17 8.02
C GLU A 242 22.14 -1.24 9.19
N GLN A 243 22.30 -0.39 10.21
CA GLN A 243 21.35 -0.32 11.33
C GLN A 243 19.96 0.12 10.86
N ALA A 244 19.87 1.10 9.95
CA ALA A 244 18.60 1.52 9.36
C ALA A 244 17.96 0.39 8.52
N ALA A 245 18.76 -0.35 7.75
CA ALA A 245 18.30 -1.50 6.98
C ALA A 245 17.81 -2.64 7.88
N ARG A 246 18.53 -2.96 8.95
CA ARG A 246 18.11 -3.96 9.95
C ARG A 246 16.84 -3.52 10.67
N ALA A 247 16.75 -2.26 11.08
CA ALA A 247 15.52 -1.71 11.67
C ALA A 247 14.33 -1.78 10.71
N ALA A 248 14.54 -1.52 9.41
CA ALA A 248 13.51 -1.69 8.38
C ALA A 248 13.07 -3.16 8.21
N GLN A 249 14.00 -4.12 8.31
CA GLN A 249 13.68 -5.55 8.27
C GLN A 249 12.93 -6.02 9.53
N ASP A 250 13.33 -5.56 10.71
CA ASP A 250 12.66 -5.90 11.97
C ASP A 250 11.27 -5.27 12.04
N LEU A 251 11.11 -4.05 11.52
CA LEU A 251 9.80 -3.46 11.26
C LEU A 251 8.95 -4.38 10.40
N GLN A 252 9.49 -4.98 9.33
CA GLN A 252 8.77 -5.96 8.50
C GLN A 252 8.43 -7.27 9.22
N ARG A 253 9.19 -7.67 10.24
CA ARG A 253 8.96 -8.91 11.03
C ARG A 253 7.99 -8.71 12.20
N GLY A 254 7.71 -7.47 12.59
CA GLY A 254 6.82 -7.14 13.70
C GLY A 254 5.35 -7.58 13.52
N PRO A 255 4.56 -7.61 14.61
CA PRO A 255 3.12 -7.81 14.56
C PRO A 255 2.49 -6.90 13.50
N ILE A 256 1.65 -7.47 12.64
CA ILE A 256 1.08 -6.77 11.48
C ILE A 256 0.37 -5.47 11.88
N LEU A 257 -0.22 -5.44 13.07
CA LEU A 257 -0.86 -4.24 13.61
C LEU A 257 0.15 -3.12 13.89
N GLU A 258 1.30 -3.42 14.47
CA GLU A 258 2.33 -2.41 14.76
C GLU A 258 2.87 -1.82 13.46
N ARG A 259 3.14 -2.67 12.46
CA ARG A 259 3.50 -2.22 11.10
C ARG A 259 2.48 -1.29 10.51
N TYR A 260 1.20 -1.65 10.63
CA TYR A 260 0.10 -0.82 10.15
C TYR A 260 0.06 0.53 10.86
N LEU A 261 0.23 0.55 12.19
CA LEU A 261 0.22 1.80 12.97
C LEU A 261 1.41 2.69 12.64
N ILE A 262 2.58 2.11 12.41
CA ILE A 262 3.79 2.83 11.97
C ILE A 262 3.57 3.40 10.56
N ALA A 263 3.09 2.60 9.62
CA ALA A 263 2.74 3.07 8.28
C ALA A 263 1.71 4.21 8.32
N CYS A 264 0.72 4.13 9.22
CA CYS A 264 -0.22 5.23 9.48
C CYS A 264 0.45 6.50 10.00
N ALA A 265 1.39 6.37 10.94
CA ALA A 265 2.12 7.52 11.49
C ALA A 265 3.03 8.17 10.44
N THR A 266 3.76 7.37 9.66
CA THR A 266 4.59 7.82 8.54
C THR A 266 3.73 8.53 7.48
N PHE A 267 2.58 7.95 7.12
CA PHE A 267 1.65 8.55 6.17
C PHE A 267 1.13 9.91 6.66
N ASP A 268 0.73 10.02 7.93
CA ASP A 268 0.24 11.28 8.51
C ASP A 268 1.33 12.36 8.60
N ALA A 269 2.60 11.96 8.74
CA ALA A 269 3.75 12.87 8.78
C ALA A 269 4.25 13.28 7.39
N THR A 270 3.89 12.53 6.34
CA THR A 270 4.37 12.76 4.98
C THR A 270 3.66 13.94 4.35
N GLN A 271 4.42 14.95 3.92
CA GLN A 271 3.90 16.02 3.08
C GLN A 271 3.87 15.59 1.62
N PHE A 272 2.68 15.28 1.12
CA PHE A 272 2.48 14.96 -0.29
C PHE A 272 2.57 16.21 -1.15
N SER A 273 3.25 16.12 -2.28
CA SER A 273 3.50 17.24 -3.20
C SER A 273 3.51 16.76 -4.65
N ALA A 274 3.58 17.69 -5.61
CA ALA A 274 3.68 17.31 -7.02
C ALA A 274 4.94 16.47 -7.36
N ARG A 275 6.00 16.56 -6.55
CA ARG A 275 7.22 15.76 -6.74
C ARG A 275 7.17 14.40 -6.04
N ASN A 276 6.30 14.28 -5.04
CA ASN A 276 6.06 13.05 -4.29
C ASN A 276 4.55 12.86 -4.19
N PRO A 277 3.89 12.52 -5.31
CA PRO A 277 2.45 12.32 -5.31
C PRO A 277 2.12 11.15 -4.41
N ASN A 278 0.99 11.24 -3.74
CA ASN A 278 0.46 10.03 -3.13
C ASN A 278 0.07 9.02 -4.22
N SER A 279 0.02 7.76 -3.88
CA SER A 279 -0.40 6.68 -4.78
C SER A 279 -1.19 5.65 -4.00
N PHE A 280 -1.87 4.74 -4.70
CA PHE A 280 -2.58 3.66 -4.02
C PHE A 280 -1.66 2.85 -3.10
N ALA A 281 -0.40 2.64 -3.50
CA ALA A 281 0.59 1.85 -2.77
C ALA A 281 1.05 2.50 -1.46
N ASN A 282 1.03 3.84 -1.39
CA ASN A 282 1.52 4.59 -0.23
C ASN A 282 0.45 4.73 0.87
N ILE A 283 -0.81 4.47 0.57
CA ILE A 283 -1.91 4.57 1.54
C ILE A 283 -1.86 3.34 2.46
N PRO A 284 -1.86 3.52 3.80
CA PRO A 284 -1.86 2.42 4.75
C PRO A 284 -3.27 1.80 4.82
N TRP A 285 -3.57 0.90 3.89
CA TRP A 285 -4.81 0.14 3.86
C TRP A 285 -4.84 -0.89 5.01
N PRO A 286 -5.95 -1.02 5.76
CA PRO A 286 -6.05 -1.98 6.85
C PRO A 286 -6.34 -3.40 6.31
N VAL A 287 -5.42 -3.92 5.51
CA VAL A 287 -5.45 -5.25 4.92
C VAL A 287 -4.07 -5.88 5.03
N PHE A 288 -4.01 -7.21 4.95
CA PHE A 288 -2.73 -7.90 4.92
C PHE A 288 -2.06 -7.68 3.57
N ALA A 289 -0.86 -7.09 3.59
CA ALA A 289 -0.02 -7.02 2.41
C ALA A 289 0.29 -8.44 1.91
N ARG A 290 0.46 -8.56 0.59
CA ARG A 290 0.87 -9.82 -0.05
C ARG A 290 2.31 -10.17 0.32
N ALA A 291 2.78 -11.35 -0.09
CA ALA A 291 4.15 -11.78 0.19
C ALA A 291 5.23 -10.84 -0.39
N ASP A 292 4.90 -10.09 -1.44
CA ASP A 292 5.76 -9.07 -2.04
C ASP A 292 5.70 -7.71 -1.31
N GLY A 293 4.94 -7.60 -0.22
CA GLY A 293 4.75 -6.36 0.53
C GLY A 293 3.78 -5.37 -0.13
N THR A 294 3.19 -5.70 -1.27
CA THR A 294 2.27 -4.82 -1.99
C THR A 294 0.82 -5.04 -1.58
N VAL A 295 0.01 -3.97 -1.68
CA VAL A 295 -1.45 -4.02 -1.56
C VAL A 295 -2.02 -3.56 -2.89
N ARG A 296 -2.96 -4.33 -3.44
CA ARG A 296 -3.70 -4.00 -4.67
C ARG A 296 -5.11 -3.55 -4.34
N VAL A 297 -5.73 -2.86 -5.29
CA VAL A 297 -7.14 -2.39 -5.17
C VAL A 297 -8.08 -3.54 -4.79
N GLY A 298 -7.94 -4.69 -5.46
CA GLY A 298 -8.76 -5.87 -5.19
C GLY A 298 -8.53 -6.53 -3.82
N ASP A 299 -7.46 -6.16 -3.11
CA ASP A 299 -7.21 -6.66 -1.76
C ASP A 299 -8.03 -5.87 -0.72
N VAL A 300 -8.48 -4.65 -1.03
CA VAL A 300 -9.28 -3.78 -0.15
C VAL A 300 -10.77 -4.15 -0.22
N THR A 301 -11.11 -5.30 0.34
CA THR A 301 -12.48 -5.82 0.42
C THR A 301 -13.00 -5.78 1.86
N PRO A 302 -14.33 -5.72 2.07
CA PRO A 302 -14.89 -5.79 3.42
C PRO A 302 -14.42 -7.01 4.21
N ALA A 303 -14.31 -8.17 3.55
CA ALA A 303 -13.87 -9.41 4.17
C ALA A 303 -12.41 -9.32 4.66
N ASN A 304 -11.49 -8.78 3.84
CA ASN A 304 -10.09 -8.64 4.21
C ASN A 304 -9.88 -7.60 5.32
N ILE A 305 -10.67 -6.51 5.31
CA ILE A 305 -10.63 -5.49 6.36
C ILE A 305 -11.17 -6.07 7.66
N CYS A 306 -12.34 -6.72 7.63
CA CYS A 306 -12.84 -7.45 8.80
C CYS A 306 -11.81 -8.45 9.29
N PHE A 307 -11.22 -9.27 8.41
CA PHE A 307 -10.17 -10.22 8.78
C PHE A 307 -8.93 -9.54 9.38
N PHE A 308 -8.53 -8.37 8.91
CA PHE A 308 -7.44 -7.59 9.52
C PHE A 308 -7.76 -7.19 10.97
N PHE A 309 -8.99 -6.73 11.23
CA PHE A 309 -9.43 -6.30 12.56
C PHE A 309 -9.92 -7.44 13.47
N ASP A 310 -10.32 -8.57 12.89
CA ASP A 310 -10.95 -9.71 13.55
C ASP A 310 -9.99 -10.89 13.74
N ALA A 311 -8.95 -11.00 12.90
CA ALA A 311 -7.88 -11.97 13.11
C ALA A 311 -7.46 -11.85 14.58
N ASN A 312 -7.63 -12.97 15.31
CA ASN A 312 -7.44 -13.16 16.75
C ASN A 312 -6.16 -12.53 17.35
N LYS A 313 -5.28 -12.00 16.51
CA LYS A 313 -4.13 -11.17 16.81
C LYS A 313 -4.50 -9.82 17.45
N MET A 314 -5.48 -9.06 16.95
CA MET A 314 -5.81 -7.75 17.57
C MET A 314 -6.33 -7.89 19.01
N ARG A 315 -7.14 -8.92 19.28
CA ARG A 315 -7.59 -9.27 20.63
C ARG A 315 -6.46 -9.68 21.58
N ARG A 316 -5.36 -10.21 21.06
CA ARG A 316 -4.19 -10.63 21.86
C ARG A 316 -3.29 -9.47 22.26
N TYR A 317 -3.22 -8.41 21.46
CA TYR A 317 -2.27 -7.32 21.67
C TYR A 317 -2.87 -6.06 22.29
N LYS A 318 -4.22 -5.94 22.32
CA LYS A 318 -4.88 -4.70 22.71
C LYS A 318 -6.17 -4.93 23.49
N THR A 319 -6.37 -4.08 24.49
CA THR A 319 -7.63 -4.00 25.23
C THR A 319 -8.77 -3.56 24.30
N PRO A 320 -10.04 -3.86 24.63
CA PRO A 320 -11.19 -3.38 23.84
C PRO A 320 -11.19 -1.86 23.63
N ARG A 321 -10.72 -1.09 24.62
CA ARG A 321 -10.58 0.37 24.54
C ARG A 321 -9.53 0.80 23.51
N GLU A 322 -8.35 0.18 23.52
CA GLU A 322 -7.32 0.48 22.53
C GLU A 322 -7.75 0.08 21.12
N ARG A 323 -8.46 -1.05 20.97
CA ARG A 323 -9.06 -1.46 19.69
C ARG A 323 -10.01 -0.39 19.17
N ASP A 324 -10.91 0.12 20.00
CA ASP A 324 -11.84 1.20 19.63
C ASP A 324 -11.09 2.48 19.22
N VAL A 325 -10.01 2.85 19.92
CA VAL A 325 -9.17 3.99 19.53
C VAL A 325 -8.54 3.78 18.15
N ILE A 326 -8.02 2.59 17.86
CA ILE A 326 -7.43 2.27 16.54
C ILE A 326 -8.50 2.34 15.45
N VAL A 327 -9.64 1.69 15.66
CA VAL A 327 -10.78 1.68 14.73
C VAL A 327 -11.27 3.12 14.46
N LYS A 328 -11.39 3.96 15.49
CA LYS A 328 -11.74 5.39 15.35
C LYS A 328 -10.70 6.17 14.56
N ARG A 329 -9.40 5.94 14.80
CA ARG A 329 -8.32 6.59 14.03
C ARG A 329 -8.36 6.19 12.56
N VAL A 330 -8.62 4.91 12.27
CA VAL A 330 -8.79 4.41 10.90
C VAL A 330 -10.01 5.08 10.25
N ALA A 331 -11.17 5.06 10.91
CA ALA A 331 -12.39 5.70 10.42
C ALA A 331 -12.17 7.19 10.11
N TRP A 332 -11.48 7.89 10.99
CA TRP A 332 -11.18 9.31 10.84
C TRP A 332 -10.19 9.60 9.70
N ARG A 333 -9.20 8.72 9.49
CA ARG A 333 -8.24 8.85 8.37
C ARG A 333 -8.93 8.73 7.02
N PHE A 334 -9.85 7.79 6.89
CA PHE A 334 -10.63 7.60 5.67
C PHE A 334 -11.91 8.45 5.63
N HIS A 335 -12.13 9.36 6.60
CA HIS A 335 -13.34 10.19 6.62
C HIS A 335 -13.46 11.03 5.35
N PRO A 336 -14.64 11.16 4.72
CA PRO A 336 -14.80 11.90 3.47
C PRO A 336 -14.21 13.31 3.54
N ASP A 337 -14.41 14.05 4.63
CA ASP A 337 -13.86 15.41 4.77
C ASP A 337 -12.34 15.46 4.88
N ARG A 338 -11.71 14.50 5.59
CA ARG A 338 -10.26 14.50 5.77
C ARG A 338 -9.55 13.90 4.57
N PHE A 339 -10.12 12.83 4.03
CA PHE A 339 -9.69 12.19 2.80
C PHE A 339 -9.96 13.08 1.57
N SER A 340 -10.93 14.00 1.66
CA SER A 340 -11.16 15.05 0.65
C SER A 340 -10.38 16.36 0.88
N VAL A 341 -9.84 16.65 2.07
CA VAL A 341 -8.73 17.61 2.21
C VAL A 341 -7.44 16.99 1.62
N SER A 342 -7.32 15.67 1.71
CA SER A 342 -6.52 14.84 0.79
C SER A 342 -7.05 14.88 -0.67
N ARG A 343 -7.93 15.81 -1.08
CA ARG A 343 -8.06 16.15 -2.51
C ARG A 343 -6.81 16.83 -3.03
N ALA A 344 -5.99 17.48 -2.22
CA ALA A 344 -4.65 17.85 -2.67
C ALA A 344 -3.83 16.62 -3.05
N VAL A 345 -4.02 15.52 -2.30
CA VAL A 345 -3.41 14.19 -2.45
C VAL A 345 -4.02 13.39 -3.63
N VAL A 346 -5.34 13.47 -3.84
CA VAL A 346 -6.07 12.86 -4.97
C VAL A 346 -5.96 13.71 -6.26
N ALA A 347 -5.78 15.02 -6.13
CA ALA A 347 -5.42 15.94 -7.21
C ALA A 347 -3.98 15.66 -7.64
N THR A 348 -3.01 15.50 -6.72
CA THR A 348 -1.66 15.03 -7.09
C THR A 348 -1.68 13.68 -7.78
N ILE A 349 -2.53 12.74 -7.36
CA ILE A 349 -2.72 11.47 -8.08
C ILE A 349 -3.19 11.73 -9.52
N GLY A 350 -4.19 12.57 -9.75
CA GLY A 350 -4.72 12.75 -11.11
C GLY A 350 -3.97 13.74 -12.01
N ASP A 351 -3.23 14.69 -11.44
CA ASP A 351 -2.45 15.66 -12.22
C ASP A 351 -1.10 15.05 -12.68
N LEU A 352 -0.59 14.03 -11.98
CA LEU A 352 0.70 13.39 -12.31
C LEU A 352 0.57 11.99 -12.90
N ILE A 353 -0.43 11.21 -12.50
CA ILE A 353 -0.57 9.82 -12.95
C ILE A 353 -1.46 9.74 -14.21
N GLY A 354 -2.28 10.76 -14.50
CA GLY A 354 -3.15 10.78 -15.68
C GLY A 354 -4.20 9.67 -15.73
N ASP A 355 -4.27 8.82 -14.70
CA ASP A 355 -5.11 7.63 -14.69
C ASP A 355 -6.34 7.83 -13.80
N ALA A 356 -7.43 8.25 -14.43
CA ALA A 356 -8.74 8.36 -13.79
C ALA A 356 -9.20 7.03 -13.15
N VAL A 357 -8.66 5.89 -13.60
CA VAL A 357 -8.94 4.56 -13.04
C VAL A 357 -8.36 4.43 -11.63
N GLU A 358 -7.10 4.83 -11.42
CA GLU A 358 -6.48 4.75 -10.08
C GLU A 358 -7.17 5.69 -9.10
N ARG A 359 -7.52 6.91 -9.55
CA ARG A 359 -8.27 7.86 -8.74
C ARG A 359 -9.60 7.25 -8.24
N ARG A 360 -10.36 6.64 -9.15
CA ARG A 360 -11.63 5.99 -8.80
C ARG A 360 -11.41 4.81 -7.86
N ALA A 361 -10.38 3.99 -8.12
CA ALA A 361 -10.04 2.85 -7.29
C ALA A 361 -9.69 3.25 -5.83
N VAL A 362 -8.96 4.35 -5.63
CA VAL A 362 -8.65 4.88 -4.29
C VAL A 362 -9.92 5.31 -3.56
N VAL A 363 -10.83 6.01 -4.24
CA VAL A 363 -12.11 6.47 -3.65
C VAL A 363 -13.01 5.29 -3.29
N ASP A 364 -13.18 4.34 -4.22
CA ASP A 364 -13.99 3.14 -4.02
C ASP A 364 -13.43 2.30 -2.85
N ALA A 365 -12.11 2.12 -2.79
CA ALA A 365 -11.43 1.42 -1.70
C ALA A 365 -11.60 2.14 -0.34
N ALA A 366 -11.47 3.47 -0.32
CA ALA A 366 -11.71 4.26 0.89
C ALA A 366 -13.16 4.12 1.38
N GLU A 367 -14.14 4.16 0.48
CA GLU A 367 -15.55 3.97 0.81
C GLU A 367 -15.82 2.58 1.42
N VAL A 368 -15.19 1.54 0.87
CA VAL A 368 -15.22 0.18 1.44
C VAL A 368 -14.67 0.16 2.87
N VAL A 369 -13.54 0.83 3.13
CA VAL A 369 -12.97 0.94 4.49
C VAL A 369 -13.94 1.66 5.43
N ILE A 370 -14.48 2.81 5.04
CA ILE A 370 -15.41 3.60 5.86
C ILE A 370 -16.63 2.76 6.25
N LYS A 371 -17.29 2.14 5.26
CA LYS A 371 -18.49 1.31 5.48
C LYS A 371 -18.20 0.14 6.42
N THR A 372 -17.09 -0.56 6.18
CA THR A 372 -16.70 -1.73 6.98
C THR A 372 -16.36 -1.34 8.41
N VAL A 373 -15.55 -0.29 8.59
CA VAL A 373 -15.13 0.22 9.90
C VAL A 373 -16.29 0.75 10.72
N ASN A 374 -17.23 1.47 10.10
CA ASN A 374 -18.44 1.93 10.79
C ASN A 374 -19.35 0.76 11.17
N GLY A 375 -19.47 -0.26 10.31
CA GLY A 375 -20.19 -1.50 10.63
C GLY A 375 -19.64 -2.20 11.88
N MET A 376 -18.31 -2.26 12.02
CA MET A 376 -17.65 -2.84 13.20
C MET A 376 -17.86 -2.04 14.50
N ARG A 377 -18.23 -0.77 14.43
CA ARG A 377 -18.50 0.08 15.62
C ARG A 377 -19.93 -0.05 16.13
N SER A 378 -20.85 -0.50 15.27
CA SER A 378 -22.26 -0.68 15.61
C SER A 378 -22.55 -2.05 16.22
N THR A 379 -21.60 -2.98 16.15
CA THR A 379 -21.62 -4.32 16.78
C THR A 379 -20.85 -4.32 18.07
#